data_AF-A0A7Z1HQJ6-F1
#
_entry.id   AF-A0A7Z1HQJ6-F1
#
_cell.length_a   1.000
_cell.length_b   1.000
_cell.length_c   1.000
_cell.angle_alpha   90.00
_cell.angle_beta   90.00
_cell.angle_gamma   90.00
#
_symmetry.space_group_name_H-M   'P 1'
#
loop_
_entity.id
_entity.type
_entity.pdbx_description
1 polymer ?
#
loop_
_entity_poly.entity_id
_entity_poly.type
_entity_poly.pdbx_seq_one_letter_code
_entity_poly.pdbx_strand_id
1 'polypeptide(L)'
;MAIIIPTVSSCSEKITAGEKRLARLLERGLSDSCTCWYDTPMGKQHSHPDFVILTADKGILFIEVKYWFVTKIKGANKTYVQ
;
A
#
# COMPACT_ATOMS: atom_id res chain seq x y z
N MET A 1 -7.95 -15.71 -0.32
CA MET A 1 -7.12 -14.51 -0.55
C MET A 1 -7.70 -13.37 0.27
N ALA A 2 -6.87 -12.55 0.92
CA ALA A 2 -7.37 -11.34 1.58
C ALA A 2 -7.99 -10.39 0.55
N ILE A 3 -9.08 -9.72 0.94
CA ILE A 3 -9.76 -8.73 0.11
C ILE A 3 -9.22 -7.35 0.48
N ILE A 4 -8.84 -6.57 -0.53
CA ILE A 4 -8.50 -5.16 -0.38
C ILE A 4 -9.75 -4.31 -0.61
N ILE A 5 -10.01 -3.38 0.31
CA ILE A 5 -11.16 -2.49 0.30
C ILE A 5 -10.66 -1.05 0.12
N PRO A 6 -11.11 -0.32 -0.93
CA PRO A 6 -11.86 -0.81 -2.08
C PRO A 6 -11.00 -1.72 -2.98
N THR A 7 -11.65 -2.53 -3.84
CA THR A 7 -10.92 -3.48 -4.69
C THR A 7 -9.88 -2.79 -5.58
N VAL A 8 -8.77 -3.46 -5.87
CA VAL A 8 -7.69 -2.88 -6.70
C VAL A 8 -8.20 -2.42 -8.07
N SER A 9 -9.15 -3.14 -8.65
CA SER A 9 -9.81 -2.79 -9.91
C SER A 9 -10.60 -1.48 -9.86
N SER A 10 -11.24 -1.17 -8.72
CA SER A 10 -11.98 0.09 -8.55
C SER A 10 -11.07 1.30 -8.27
N CYS A 11 -9.79 1.08 -7.99
CA CYS A 11 -8.83 2.14 -7.66
C CYS A 11 -8.01 2.63 -8.87
N SER A 12 -8.42 2.29 -10.10
CA SER A 12 -7.59 2.38 -11.31
C SER A 12 -7.00 3.76 -11.63
N GLU A 13 -7.67 4.84 -11.21
CA GLU A 13 -7.22 6.22 -11.47
C GLU A 13 -6.27 6.78 -10.41
N LYS A 14 -6.35 6.28 -9.17
CA LYS A 14 -5.56 6.80 -8.04
C LYS A 14 -4.34 5.94 -7.71
N ILE A 15 -4.43 4.64 -7.95
CA ILE A 15 -3.41 3.69 -7.51
C ILE A 15 -2.12 3.79 -8.33
N THR A 16 -0.99 3.96 -7.65
CA THR A 16 0.31 3.96 -8.32
C THR A 16 0.71 2.55 -8.73
N ALA A 17 1.63 2.42 -9.69
CA ALA A 17 2.15 1.11 -10.10
C ALA A 17 2.80 0.33 -8.94
N GLY A 18 3.42 1.05 -7.99
CA GLY A 18 4.03 0.47 -6.80
C GLY A 18 2.99 -0.07 -5.83
N GLU A 19 2.00 0.75 -5.48
CA GLU A 19 0.86 0.32 -4.67
C GLU A 19 0.13 -0.85 -5.30
N LYS A 20 -0.13 -0.81 -6.61
CA LYS A 20 -0.80 -1.89 -7.34
C LYS A 20 -0.01 -3.21 -7.27
N ARG A 21 1.33 -3.15 -7.30
CA ARG A 21 2.18 -4.33 -7.14
C ARG A 21 2.10 -4.87 -5.72
N LEU A 22 2.16 -4.00 -4.71
CA LEU A 22 2.02 -4.40 -3.31
C LEU A 22 0.63 -4.98 -3.05
N ALA A 23 -0.43 -4.34 -3.53
CA ALA A 23 -1.82 -4.79 -3.38
C ALA A 23 -1.98 -6.24 -3.86
N ARG A 24 -1.46 -6.58 -5.04
CA ARG A 24 -1.48 -7.95 -5.56
C ARG A 24 -0.69 -8.95 -4.72
N LEU A 25 0.40 -8.52 -4.09
CA LEU A 25 1.16 -9.35 -3.15
C LEU A 25 0.38 -9.57 -1.86
N LEU A 26 -0.28 -8.54 -1.33
CA LEU A 26 -1.12 -8.62 -0.14
C LEU A 26 -2.32 -9.53 -0.36
N GLU A 27 -3.05 -9.39 -1.49
CA GLU A 27 -4.18 -10.27 -1.83
C GLU A 27 -3.77 -11.75 -1.84
N ARG A 28 -2.59 -12.06 -2.37
CA ARG A 28 -2.08 -13.44 -2.48
C ARG A 28 -1.42 -13.96 -1.21
N GLY A 29 -0.77 -13.09 -0.45
CA GLY A 29 0.08 -13.45 0.68
C GLY A 29 -0.63 -13.41 2.03
N LEU A 30 -1.74 -12.68 2.14
CA LEU A 30 -2.51 -12.59 3.36
C LEU A 30 -3.64 -13.63 3.38
N SER A 31 -3.91 -14.14 4.58
CA SER A 31 -5.05 -14.99 4.89
C SER A 31 -6.37 -14.24 4.70
N ASP A 32 -7.44 -14.97 4.42
CA ASP A 32 -8.81 -14.48 4.26
C ASP A 32 -9.37 -13.87 5.55
N SER A 33 -8.72 -14.18 6.68
CA SER A 33 -8.97 -13.56 7.98
C SER A 33 -8.36 -12.17 8.15
N CYS A 34 -7.55 -11.70 7.20
CA CYS A 34 -6.96 -10.37 7.20
C CYS A 34 -7.87 -9.39 6.47
N THR A 35 -8.13 -8.24 7.09
CA THR A 35 -8.80 -7.12 6.42
C THR A 35 -7.76 -6.11 5.97
N CYS A 36 -7.77 -5.78 4.68
CA CYS A 36 -6.86 -4.80 4.10
C CYS A 36 -7.66 -3.63 3.54
N TRP A 37 -7.30 -2.41 3.93
CA TRP A 37 -7.84 -1.17 3.40
C TRP A 37 -6.78 -0.43 2.60
N TYR A 38 -7.19 0.23 1.52
CA TYR A 38 -6.35 1.09 0.68
C TYR A 38 -6.85 2.53 0.75
N ASP A 39 -5.93 3.50 0.84
CA ASP A 39 -6.20 4.96 0.84
C ASP A 39 -7.41 5.36 1.71
N THR A 40 -7.49 4.79 2.92
CA THR A 40 -8.63 5.01 3.82
C THR A 40 -8.29 6.08 4.85
N PRO A 41 -9.15 7.10 5.06
CA PRO A 41 -8.90 8.15 6.04
C PRO A 41 -8.88 7.58 7.45
N MET A 42 -7.80 7.85 8.18
CA MET A 42 -7.58 7.36 9.54
C MET A 42 -7.44 8.51 10.53
N GLY A 43 -8.05 8.33 11.71
CA GLY A 43 -7.95 9.26 12.83
C GLY A 43 -8.64 10.62 12.59
N LYS A 44 -8.52 11.51 13.59
CA LYS A 44 -9.14 12.85 13.55
C LYS A 44 -8.53 13.79 12.51
N GLN A 45 -7.29 13.51 12.10
CA GLN A 45 -6.56 14.32 11.11
C GLN A 45 -6.82 13.85 9.67
N HIS A 46 -7.64 12.81 9.48
CA HIS A 46 -7.88 12.21 8.17
C HIS A 46 -6.58 11.90 7.42
N SER A 47 -5.61 11.28 8.11
CA SER A 47 -4.40 10.81 7.45
C SER A 47 -4.73 9.64 6.53
N HIS A 48 -4.19 9.64 5.32
CA HIS A 48 -4.42 8.62 4.30
C HIS A 48 -3.16 7.76 4.10
N PRO A 49 -2.93 6.75 4.96
CA PRO A 49 -1.89 5.76 4.71
C PRO A 49 -2.23 4.94 3.46
N ASP A 50 -1.21 4.52 2.70
CA ASP A 50 -1.43 3.75 1.46
C ASP A 50 -2.17 2.44 1.73
N PHE A 51 -1.76 1.67 2.74
CA PHE A 51 -2.47 0.47 3.18
C PHE A 51 -2.60 0.38 4.70
N VAL A 52 -3.74 -0.15 5.15
CA VAL A 52 -3.96 -0.55 6.54
C VAL A 52 -4.38 -2.00 6.55
N ILE A 53 -3.66 -2.84 7.31
CA ILE A 53 -3.95 -4.27 7.44
C ILE A 53 -4.29 -4.54 8.89
N LEU A 54 -5.45 -5.15 9.13
CA LEU A 54 -5.84 -5.67 10.43
C LEU A 54 -5.79 -7.20 10.38
N THR A 55 -5.12 -7.80 11.36
CA THR A 55 -5.15 -9.25 11.58
C THR A 55 -5.40 -9.55 13.05
N ALA A 56 -6.27 -10.52 13.32
CA ALA A 56 -6.69 -10.86 14.68
C ALA A 56 -5.53 -11.28 15.60
N ASP A 57 -4.48 -11.90 15.06
CA ASP A 57 -3.32 -12.41 15.80
C ASP A 57 -2.17 -11.40 15.95
N LYS A 58 -2.08 -10.41 15.06
CA LYS A 58 -0.93 -9.49 14.95
C LYS A 58 -1.27 -8.02 15.15
N GLY A 59 -2.56 -7.67 15.20
CA GLY A 59 -3.02 -6.30 15.34
C GLY A 59 -3.07 -5.55 14.01
N ILE A 60 -2.71 -4.25 14.06
CA ILE A 60 -2.84 -3.32 12.93
C ILE A 60 -1.47 -2.95 12.39
N LEU A 61 -1.33 -3.00 11.06
CA LEU A 61 -0.16 -2.57 10.32
C LEU A 61 -0.54 -1.45 9.36
N PHE A 62 0.20 -0.34 9.41
CA PHE A 62 0.12 0.75 8.44
C PHE A 62 1.32 0.66 7.50
N ILE A 63 1.07 0.74 6.19
CA ILE A 63 2.13 0.67 5.17
C ILE A 63 2.07 1.94 4.32
N GLU A 64 3.24 2.54 4.13
CA GLU A 64 3.49 3.62 3.19
C GLU A 64 4.39 3.08 2.07
N VAL A 65 3.93 3.17 0.82
CA VAL A 65 4.61 2.67 -0.36
C VAL A 65 5.47 3.76 -0.98
N LYS A 66 6.78 3.61 -0.85
CA LYS A 66 7.74 4.41 -1.62
C LYS A 66 8.30 3.58 -2.75
N TYR A 67 7.85 3.85 -3.97
CA TYR A 67 8.28 3.13 -5.16
C TYR A 67 9.30 3.93 -5.99
N TRP A 68 10.40 3.27 -6.35
CA TRP A 68 11.53 3.86 -7.08
C TRP A 68 11.66 3.15 -8.43
N PHE A 69 11.56 3.90 -9.53
CA PHE A 69 11.90 3.42 -10.87
C PHE A 69 13.19 4.12 -11.29
N VAL A 70 14.04 3.44 -12.06
CA VAL A 70 15.25 4.05 -12.64
C VAL A 70 14.90 5.32 -13.44
N THR A 71 13.76 5.32 -14.13
CA THR A 71 13.26 6.50 -14.87
C THR A 71 12.83 7.67 -13.99
N LYS A 72 12.57 7.44 -12.70
CA LYS A 72 12.25 8.49 -11.72
C LYS A 72 13.48 9.00 -10.98
N ILE A 73 14.62 8.32 -11.08
CA ILE A 73 15.88 8.77 -10.50
C ILE A 73 16.47 9.83 -11.43
N LYS A 74 16.45 11.08 -10.97
CA LYS A 74 17.08 12.23 -11.64
C LYS A 74 18.59 12.23 -11.45
N GLY A 75 19.08 11.68 -10.35
CA GLY A 75 20.51 11.55 -10.09
C GLY A 75 20.81 10.77 -8.81
N ALA A 76 21.94 10.08 -8.77
CA ALA A 76 22.38 9.35 -7.58
C ALA A 76 23.88 9.52 -7.37
N ASN A 77 24.29 9.66 -6.11
CA ASN A 77 25.68 9.61 -5.68
C ASN A 77 25.82 8.65 -4.49
N LYS A 78 27.03 8.54 -3.91
CA LYS A 78 27.32 7.59 -2.82
C LYS A 78 26.44 7.75 -1.58
N THR A 79 25.83 8.91 -1.36
CA THR A 79 25.08 9.22 -0.14
C THR A 79 23.66 9.69 -0.39
N TYR A 80 23.25 9.94 -1.63
CA TYR A 80 21.96 10.57 -1.94
C TYR A 80 21.40 10.14 -3.30
N VAL A 81 20.07 10.03 -3.38
CA VAL A 81 19.31 9.74 -4.60
C VAL A 81 18.22 10.81 -4.75
N GLN A 82 18.16 11.43 -5.93
CA GLN A 82 17.20 12.46 -6.36
C GLN A 82 16.32 11.94 -7.48
#